data_AF-A0A4P9Y2I4-F1
#
_entry.id   AF-A0A4P9Y2I4-F1
#
_cell.length_a   1.000
_cell.length_b   1.000
_cell.length_c   1.000
_cell.angle_alpha   90.00
_cell.angle_beta   90.00
_cell.angle_gamma   90.00
#
_symmetry.space_group_name_H-M   'P 1'
#
loop_
_entity.id
_entity.type
_entity.pdbx_description
1 polymer ?
#
loop_
_entity_poly.entity_id
_entity_poly.type
_entity_poly.pdbx_seq_one_letter_code
_entity_poly.pdbx_strand_id
1 'polypeptide(L)'
;MSSPSSPTQTSSAENKVKVRPAVKDINTSVLIKLIGFFVALVLVPILTYFYCLNSIFTDNPTYSAFAAAAMANVIVFAYVGVAYVEDLQEDNKEKTA
;
A
#
# COMPACT_ATOMS: atom_id res chain seq x y z
N MET A 1 -30.29 -66.36 -0.27
CA MET A 1 -30.73 -65.13 -0.96
C MET A 1 -30.11 -63.95 -0.23
N SER A 2 -29.28 -63.15 -0.91
CA SER A 2 -28.98 -61.73 -0.64
C SER A 2 -28.35 -61.39 0.72
N SER A 3 -27.20 -60.75 0.91
CA SER A 3 -26.19 -60.06 0.11
C SER A 3 -25.00 -59.77 1.05
N PRO A 4 -23.79 -59.49 0.53
CA PRO A 4 -22.56 -59.29 1.31
C PRO A 4 -22.52 -57.96 2.08
N SER A 5 -22.08 -57.99 3.33
CA SER A 5 -21.63 -56.80 4.07
C SER A 5 -20.20 -56.47 3.65
N SER A 6 -20.05 -55.54 2.72
CA SER A 6 -18.78 -54.91 2.38
C SER A 6 -18.17 -54.28 3.64
N PRO A 7 -16.97 -54.68 4.10
CA PRO A 7 -16.18 -53.82 4.96
C PRO A 7 -15.77 -52.61 4.12
N THR A 8 -16.39 -51.48 4.46
CA THR A 8 -15.86 -50.12 4.36
C THR A 8 -14.37 -50.14 4.05
N GLN A 9 -14.03 -49.83 2.79
CA GLN A 9 -12.71 -49.34 2.46
C GLN A 9 -12.51 -48.08 3.26
N THR A 10 -11.84 -48.23 4.40
CA THR A 10 -11.24 -47.16 5.17
C THR A 10 -10.49 -46.30 4.17
N SER A 11 -11.09 -45.12 3.93
CA SER A 11 -10.62 -44.05 3.07
C SER A 11 -9.15 -43.80 3.37
N SER A 12 -8.31 -44.40 2.54
CA SER A 12 -6.87 -44.24 2.55
C SER A 12 -6.60 -42.77 2.26
N ALA A 13 -6.19 -42.05 3.31
CA ALA A 13 -5.18 -41.01 3.26
C ALA A 13 -5.13 -40.18 1.97
N GLU A 14 -6.20 -39.45 1.65
CA GLU A 14 -6.11 -38.32 0.73
C GLU A 14 -6.08 -37.02 1.56
N ASN A 15 -5.01 -36.85 2.34
CA ASN A 15 -4.59 -35.50 2.72
C ASN A 15 -3.96 -34.87 1.47
N LYS A 16 -4.83 -34.40 0.55
CA LYS A 16 -4.42 -33.45 -0.48
C LYS A 16 -3.98 -32.19 0.27
N VAL A 17 -2.67 -32.08 0.50
CA VAL A 17 -2.03 -30.80 0.73
C VAL A 17 -2.35 -29.97 -0.50
N LYS A 18 -3.44 -29.20 -0.42
CA LYS A 18 -3.81 -28.20 -1.39
C LYS A 18 -2.71 -27.16 -1.32
N VAL A 19 -1.70 -27.34 -2.17
CA VAL A 19 -0.69 -26.34 -2.44
C VAL A 19 -1.47 -25.15 -2.97
N ARG A 20 -1.79 -24.23 -2.06
CA ARG A 20 -2.36 -22.93 -2.42
C ARG A 20 -1.37 -22.37 -3.43
N PRO A 21 -1.82 -21.92 -4.62
CA PRO A 21 -0.91 -21.20 -5.51
C PRO A 21 -0.44 -19.97 -4.73
N ALA A 22 0.74 -20.07 -4.15
CA ALA A 22 1.39 -18.96 -3.51
C ALA A 22 1.78 -18.00 -4.64
N VAL A 23 1.38 -16.75 -4.49
CA VAL A 23 1.79 -15.61 -5.33
C VAL A 23 1.09 -15.55 -6.69
N LYS A 24 -0.19 -15.16 -6.72
CA LYS A 24 -0.75 -14.51 -7.91
C LYS A 24 -1.83 -13.47 -7.64
N ASP A 25 -1.65 -12.64 -6.62
CA ASP A 25 -2.49 -11.45 -6.47
C ASP A 25 -1.60 -10.27 -6.06
N ILE A 26 -0.65 -9.91 -6.93
CA ILE A 26 0.00 -8.60 -6.82
C ILE A 26 -1.07 -7.61 -7.21
N ASN A 27 -1.69 -6.98 -6.22
CA ASN A 27 -2.72 -5.98 -6.45
C ASN A 27 -2.06 -4.77 -7.11
N THR A 28 -2.16 -4.68 -8.44
CA THR A 28 -1.50 -3.64 -9.26
C THR A 28 -1.86 -2.23 -8.77
N SER A 29 -3.05 -2.07 -8.17
CA SER A 29 -3.46 -0.82 -7.53
C SER A 29 -2.51 -0.40 -6.41
N VAL A 30 -2.10 -1.32 -5.54
CA VAL A 30 -1.16 -1.07 -4.44
C VAL A 30 0.23 -0.76 -4.97
N LEU A 31 0.67 -1.45 -6.04
CA LEU A 31 1.96 -1.18 -6.67
C LEU A 31 2.06 0.24 -7.21
N ILE A 32 1.01 0.71 -7.89
CA ILE A 32 0.93 2.07 -8.42
C ILE A 32 0.94 3.10 -7.27
N LYS A 33 0.18 2.85 -6.19
CA LYS A 33 0.18 3.69 -4.99
C LYS A 33 1.55 3.77 -4.34
N LEU A 34 2.25 2.63 -4.20
CA LEU A 34 3.59 2.58 -3.61
C LEU A 34 4.63 3.36 -4.44
N ILE A 35 4.60 3.19 -5.77
CA ILE A 35 5.50 3.93 -6.67
C ILE A 35 5.18 5.43 -6.63
N GLY A 36 3.90 5.81 -6.72
CA GLY A 36 3.47 7.20 -6.60
C GLY A 36 3.89 7.82 -5.27
N PHE A 37 3.79 7.06 -4.19
CA PHE A 37 4.21 7.50 -2.85
C PHE A 37 5.72 7.69 -2.76
N PHE A 38 6.51 6.77 -3.30
CA PHE A 38 7.97 6.88 -3.31
C PHE A 38 8.44 8.09 -4.13
N VAL A 39 7.86 8.28 -5.32
CA VAL A 39 8.12 9.42 -6.19
C VAL A 39 7.76 10.73 -5.47
N ALA A 40 6.59 10.80 -4.83
CA ALA A 40 6.17 11.96 -4.05
C ALA A 40 7.10 12.26 -2.86
N LEU A 41 7.55 11.22 -2.14
CA LEU A 41 8.43 11.36 -0.99
C LEU A 41 9.79 11.96 -1.37
N VAL A 42 10.29 11.69 -2.57
CA VAL A 42 11.55 12.26 -3.06
C VAL A 42 11.33 13.63 -3.71
N LEU A 43 10.35 13.77 -4.61
CA LEU A 43 10.14 15.01 -5.35
C LEU A 43 9.63 16.14 -4.45
N VAL A 44 8.65 15.90 -3.58
CA VAL A 44 8.01 16.99 -2.83
C VAL A 44 8.98 17.75 -1.90
N PRO A 45 9.82 17.10 -1.07
CA PRO A 45 10.79 17.82 -0.24
C PRO A 45 11.89 18.49 -1.06
N ILE A 46 12.33 17.87 -2.17
CA ILE A 46 13.33 18.45 -3.06
C ILE A 46 12.77 19.71 -3.74
N LEU A 47 11.56 19.64 -4.30
CA LEU A 47 10.88 20.79 -4.88
C LEU A 47 10.69 21.89 -3.84
N THR A 48 10.30 21.51 -2.62
CA THR A 48 10.11 22.48 -1.53
C THR A 48 11.41 23.17 -1.15
N TYR A 49 12.54 22.45 -1.12
CA TYR A 49 13.85 23.04 -0.89
C TYR A 49 14.20 24.09 -1.96
N PHE A 50 14.10 23.73 -3.23
CA PHE A 50 14.40 24.66 -4.34
C PHE A 50 13.42 25.83 -4.40
N TYR A 51 12.14 25.59 -4.09
CA TYR A 51 11.12 26.63 -4.04
C TYR A 51 11.36 27.62 -2.89
N CYS A 52 11.68 27.14 -1.68
CA CYS A 52 12.04 28.00 -0.55
C CYS A 52 13.32 28.79 -0.81
N LEU A 53 14.31 28.19 -1.47
CA LEU A 53 15.56 28.82 -1.85
C LEU A 53 15.36 29.99 -2.82
N ASN A 54 14.39 29.89 -3.73
CA ASN A 54 14.15 30.92 -4.75
C ASN A 54 13.13 31.99 -4.30
N SER A 55 12.21 31.68 -3.38
CA SER A 55 11.04 32.53 -3.12
C SER A 55 10.98 33.19 -1.73
N ILE A 56 11.63 32.66 -0.70
CA ILE A 56 11.41 33.13 0.69
C ILE A 56 12.72 33.48 1.41
N PHE A 57 13.80 32.73 1.19
CA PHE A 57 15.08 32.95 1.88
C PHE A 57 16.23 33.04 0.88
N THR A 58 16.48 34.25 0.40
CA THR A 58 17.59 34.59 -0.49
C THR A 58 18.92 34.05 0.07
N ASP A 59 19.53 33.12 -0.68
CA ASP A 59 20.92 32.65 -0.57
C ASP A 59 21.39 32.01 0.75
N ASN A 60 20.48 31.60 1.65
CA ASN A 60 20.86 30.89 2.87
C ASN A 60 20.40 29.42 2.85
N PRO A 61 21.26 28.46 2.48
CA PRO A 61 20.89 27.05 2.38
C PRO A 61 20.41 26.45 3.70
N THR A 62 20.82 27.01 4.84
CA THR A 62 20.40 26.57 6.19
C THR A 62 18.89 26.78 6.42
N TYR A 63 18.33 27.91 6.01
CA TYR A 63 16.90 28.18 6.18
C TYR A 63 16.06 27.34 5.23
N SER A 64 16.51 27.13 3.99
CA SER A 64 15.86 26.24 3.03
C SER A 64 15.90 24.78 3.47
N ALA A 65 16.99 24.34 4.09
CA ALA A 65 17.10 22.99 4.65
C ALA A 65 16.14 22.77 5.83
N PHE A 66 16.00 23.76 6.72
CA PHE A 66 15.03 23.70 7.82
C PHE A 66 13.58 23.65 7.30
N ALA A 67 13.25 24.46 6.28
CA ALA A 67 11.94 24.43 5.65
C ALA A 67 11.65 23.08 4.97
N ALA A 68 12.65 22.48 4.31
CA ALA A 68 12.53 21.15 3.74
C ALA A 68 12.30 20.06 4.80
N ALA A 69 13.01 20.14 5.94
CA ALA A 69 12.80 19.24 7.07
C ALA A 69 11.40 19.41 7.70
N ALA A 70 10.91 20.64 7.83
CA ALA A 70 9.55 20.91 8.26
C ALA A 70 8.53 20.29 7.28
N MET A 71 8.76 20.44 5.97
CA MET A 71 7.89 19.87 4.94
C MET A 71 7.87 18.33 4.97
N ALA A 72 8.99 17.67 5.29
CA ALA A 72 9.01 16.22 5.45
C ALA A 72 8.02 15.75 6.54
N ASN A 73 7.90 16.47 7.64
CA ASN A 73 6.90 16.18 8.68
C ASN A 73 5.47 16.40 8.17
N VAL A 74 5.23 17.47 7.40
CA VAL A 74 3.93 17.72 6.75
C VAL A 74 3.55 16.58 5.80
N ILE A 75 4.50 16.03 5.05
CA ILE A 75 4.27 14.88 4.16
C ILE A 75 3.82 13.65 4.94
N VAL A 76 4.38 13.41 6.14
CA VAL A 76 3.92 12.31 7.02
C VAL A 76 2.45 12.51 7.41
N PHE A 77 2.05 13.72 7.79
CA PHE A 77 0.64 14.02 8.07
C PHE A 77 -0.24 13.87 6.82
N ALA A 78 0.24 14.33 5.65
CA ALA A 78 -0.47 14.16 4.39
C ALA A 78 -0.64 12.68 4.01
N TYR A 79 0.36 11.84 4.27
CA TYR A 79 0.27 10.38 4.06
C TYR A 79 -0.85 9.77 4.90
N VAL A 80 -0.93 10.14 6.18
CA VAL A 80 -2.03 9.73 7.06
C VAL A 80 -3.38 10.19 6.49
N GLY A 81 -3.46 11.43 5.99
CA GLY A 81 -4.65 11.95 5.31
C GLY A 81 -5.04 11.15 4.06
N VAL A 82 -4.08 10.79 3.21
CA VAL A 82 -4.33 9.95 2.03
C VAL A 82 -4.82 8.56 2.45
N ALA A 83 -4.24 7.96 3.49
CA ALA A 83 -4.70 6.68 4.02
C ALA A 83 -6.17 6.75 4.47
N TYR A 84 -6.59 7.82 5.14
CA TYR A 84 -7.99 8.04 5.50
C TYR A 84 -8.90 8.20 4.27
N VAL A 85 -8.46 8.91 3.24
CA VAL A 85 -9.25 9.08 2.00
C VAL A 85 -9.40 7.75 1.26
N GLU A 86 -8.34 6.93 1.23
CA GLU A 86 -8.39 5.60 0.63
C GLU A 86 -9.33 4.66 1.39
N ASP A 87 -9.28 4.67 2.73
CA ASP A 87 -10.17 3.91 3.61
C ASP A 87 -11.66 4.24 3.35
N LEU A 88 -11.99 5.53 3.23
CA LEU A 88 -13.35 5.99 2.91
C LEU A 88 -13.83 5.59 1.50
N GLN A 89 -12.93 5.46 0.52
CA GLN A 89 -13.30 5.07 -0.84
C GLN A 89 -13.64 3.58 -0.95
N GLU A 90 -13.03 2.73 -0.13
CA GLU A 90 -13.32 1.30 -0.09
C GLU A 90 -14.77 1.07 0.41
N ASP A 91 -15.19 1.77 1.46
CA ASP A 91 -16.56 1.71 2.00
C ASP A 91 -17.66 2.17 1.02
N ASN A 92 -17.37 3.17 0.18
CA ASN A 92 -18.35 3.71 -0.77
C ASN A 92 -18.51 2.82 -2.02
N LYS A 93 -17.50 2.02 -2.37
CA LYS A 93 -17.59 1.07 -3.49
C LYS A 93 -18.45 -0.15 -3.17
N GLU A 94 -18.53 -0.54 -1.90
CA GLU A 94 -19.38 -1.67 -1.46
C GLU A 94 -20.88 -1.34 -1.48
N LYS A 95 -21.26 -0.07 -1.32
CA LYS A 95 -22.68 0.34 -1.27
C LYS A 95 -23.33 0.62 -2.63
N THR A 96 -22.56 0.60 -3.72
CA THR A 96 -23.05 0.94 -5.07
C THR A 96 -22.89 -0.21 -6.07
N ALA A 97 -22.38 -1.37 -5.65
CA ALA A 97 -22.31 -2.60 -6.43
C ALA A 97 -23.44 -3.57 -6.00
#